data_AF-X1C8Z9-F1
#
_entry.id   AF-X1C8Z9-F1
#
_cell.length_a   1.000
_cell.length_b   1.000
_cell.length_c   1.000
_cell.angle_alpha   90.00
_cell.angle_beta   90.00
_cell.angle_gamma   90.00
#
_symmetry.space_group_name_H-M   'P 1'
#
loop_
_entity.id
_entity.type
_entity.pdbx_description
1 polymer ?
#
loop_
_entity_poly.entity_id
_entity_poly.type
_entity_poly.pdbx_seq_one_letter_code
_entity_poly.pdbx_strand_id
1 'polypeptide(L)'
;FQIPAGCITDKLGKKKSLILSAITGLCFFIINIVASILWSSGMTYVLIPSLIAAHIIFAFSIITFIPSEQMILTNLAKVKKAESYGVVAFIRGVAFIPTGIIGALLIENVHYLAPFIITTIGIFAFQILIHPLYLTEAK
;
A
#
# COMPACT_ATOMS: atom_id res chain seq x y z
N PHE A 1 0.30 18.32 -1.97
CA PHE A 1 1.47 18.18 -1.08
C PHE A 1 2.32 16.94 -1.42
N GLN A 2 2.64 16.69 -2.70
CA GLN A 2 3.46 15.53 -3.13
C GLN A 2 4.43 15.91 -4.29
N ILE A 3 4.82 17.18 -4.39
CA ILE A 3 5.60 17.68 -5.52
C ILE A 3 6.97 16.97 -5.67
N PRO A 4 7.74 16.73 -4.57
CA PRO A 4 9.00 15.98 -4.70
C PRO A 4 8.80 14.52 -5.12
N ALA A 5 7.69 13.92 -4.66
CA ALA A 5 7.32 12.55 -4.95
C ALA A 5 6.96 12.32 -6.42
N GLY A 6 6.32 13.32 -7.04
CA GLY A 6 6.08 13.35 -8.48
C GLY A 6 7.38 13.29 -9.28
N CYS A 7 8.36 14.15 -8.97
CA CYS A 7 9.67 14.14 -9.64
C CYS A 7 10.43 12.82 -9.49
N ILE A 8 10.35 12.17 -8.32
CA ILE A 8 10.97 10.86 -8.09
C ILE A 8 10.31 9.80 -8.99
N THR A 9 8.97 9.83 -9.05
CA THR A 9 8.18 8.89 -9.85
C THR A 9 8.39 9.09 -11.35
N ASP A 10 8.52 10.33 -11.81
CA ASP A 10 8.83 10.66 -13.21
C ASP A 10 10.16 10.06 -13.66
N LYS A 11 11.18 10.08 -12.79
CA LYS A 11 12.50 9.50 -13.07
C LYS A 11 12.52 7.96 -13.00
N LEU A 12 11.78 7.37 -12.07
CA LEU A 12 11.71 5.91 -11.91
C LEU A 12 10.81 5.25 -12.95
N GLY A 13 9.80 5.97 -13.43
CA GLY A 13 8.75 5.48 -14.29
C GLY A 13 7.62 4.77 -13.52
N LYS A 14 6.40 4.90 -14.03
CA LYS A 14 5.14 4.42 -13.41
C LYS A 14 5.18 2.97 -12.93
N LYS A 15 5.71 2.04 -13.74
CA LYS A 15 5.71 0.60 -13.43
C LYS A 15 6.68 0.25 -12.31
N LYS A 16 7.92 0.77 -12.36
CA LYS A 16 8.92 0.51 -11.33
C LYS A 16 8.55 1.17 -10.01
N SER A 17 7.99 2.38 -10.08
CA SER A 17 7.50 3.09 -8.89
C SER A 17 6.33 2.36 -8.22
N LEU A 18 5.39 1.78 -8.98
CA LEU A 18 4.36 0.90 -8.42
C LEU A 18 4.94 -0.34 -7.73
N ILE A 19 5.88 -1.04 -8.37
CA ILE A 19 6.52 -2.22 -7.76
C ILE A 19 7.24 -1.83 -6.46
N LEU A 20 7.99 -0.74 -6.46
CA LEU A 20 8.66 -0.22 -5.28
C LEU A 20 7.66 0.13 -4.16
N SER A 21 6.54 0.75 -4.52
CA SER A 21 5.47 1.08 -3.56
C SER A 21 4.90 -0.16 -2.89
N ALA A 22 4.78 -1.24 -3.65
CA ALA A 22 4.17 -2.47 -3.18
C ALA A 22 5.16 -3.28 -2.30
N ILE A 23 6.45 -3.29 -2.66
CA ILE A 23 7.53 -3.86 -1.83
C ILE A 23 7.64 -3.12 -0.50
N THR A 24 7.73 -1.79 -0.54
CA THR A 24 7.81 -0.98 0.69
C THR A 24 6.55 -1.11 1.55
N GLY A 25 5.37 -1.21 0.93
CA GLY A 25 4.12 -1.53 1.63
C GLY A 25 4.18 -2.89 2.36
N LEU A 26 4.67 -3.94 1.71
CA LEU A 26 4.87 -5.25 2.34
C LEU A 26 5.87 -5.18 3.50
N CYS A 27 6.99 -4.48 3.32
CA CYS A 27 7.97 -4.28 4.38
C CYS A 27 7.35 -3.60 5.62
N PHE A 28 6.45 -2.63 5.44
CA PHE A 28 5.73 -2.01 6.56
C PHE A 28 4.96 -3.05 7.38
N PHE A 29 4.17 -3.92 6.74
CA PHE A 29 3.42 -4.95 7.47
C PHE A 29 4.33 -5.97 8.16
N ILE A 30 5.38 -6.42 7.49
CA ILE A 30 6.36 -7.37 8.05
C ILE A 30 7.04 -6.78 9.29
N ILE A 31 7.46 -5.52 9.24
CA ILE A 31 8.12 -4.87 10.38
C ILE A 31 7.15 -4.77 11.57
N ASN A 32 5.87 -4.43 11.35
CA ASN A 32 4.89 -4.39 12.45
C ASN A 32 4.64 -5.78 13.06
N ILE A 33 4.61 -6.83 12.24
CA ILE A 33 4.48 -8.22 12.73
C ILE A 33 5.69 -8.59 13.59
N VAL A 34 6.91 -8.37 13.10
CA VAL A 34 8.15 -8.65 13.82
C VAL A 34 8.23 -7.81 15.10
N ALA A 35 7.90 -6.51 15.04
CA ALA A 35 7.90 -5.62 16.19
C ALA A 35 6.97 -6.11 17.30
N SER A 36 5.76 -6.57 16.94
CA SER A 36 4.83 -7.15 17.91
C SER A 36 5.37 -8.43 18.55
N ILE A 37 6.00 -9.32 17.78
CA ILE A 37 6.57 -10.57 18.30
C ILE A 37 7.75 -10.30 19.24
N LEU A 38 8.63 -9.37 18.88
CA LEU A 38 9.77 -8.97 19.71
C LEU A 38 9.30 -8.30 21.00
N TRP A 39 8.27 -7.46 20.91
CA TRP A 39 7.66 -6.83 22.08
C TRP A 39 7.04 -7.87 23.02
N SER A 40 6.28 -8.83 22.50
CA SER A 40 5.71 -9.94 23.29
C SER A 40 6.78 -10.86 23.90
N SER A 41 7.97 -10.94 23.29
CA SER A 41 9.13 -11.67 23.82
C SER A 41 9.88 -10.90 24.94
N GLY A 42 9.40 -9.71 25.34
CA GLY A 42 9.99 -8.89 26.40
C GLY A 42 11.00 -7.83 25.94
N MET A 43 11.28 -7.71 24.63
CA MET A 43 12.22 -6.72 24.09
C MET A 43 11.56 -5.35 23.88
N THR A 44 11.12 -4.72 24.98
CA THR A 44 10.30 -3.50 24.95
C THR A 44 10.99 -2.29 24.29
N TYR A 45 12.32 -2.22 24.38
CA TYR A 45 13.13 -1.13 23.80
C TYR A 45 13.11 -1.10 22.26
N VAL A 46 12.73 -2.20 21.60
CA VAL A 46 12.71 -2.30 20.12
C VAL A 46 11.41 -1.75 19.52
N LEU A 47 10.33 -1.68 20.30
CA LEU A 47 9.00 -1.36 19.78
C LEU A 47 8.94 0.02 19.11
N ILE A 48 9.31 1.08 19.83
CA ILE A 48 9.23 2.46 19.30
C ILE A 48 10.15 2.65 18.08
N PRO A 49 11.43 2.24 18.10
CA PRO A 49 12.28 2.29 16.91
C PRO A 49 11.69 1.55 15.71
N SER A 50 11.14 0.35 15.89
CA SER A 50 10.53 -0.42 14.82
C SER A 50 9.28 0.26 14.24
N LEU A 51 8.44 0.87 15.08
CA LEU A 51 7.26 1.62 14.61
C LEU A 51 7.65 2.85 13.79
N ILE A 52 8.70 3.58 14.21
CA ILE A 52 9.24 4.72 13.45
C ILE A 52 9.78 4.25 12.09
N ALA A 53 10.60 3.20 12.08
CA ALA A 53 11.14 2.63 10.85
C ALA A 53 10.04 2.16 9.90
N ALA A 54 8.99 1.50 10.44
CA ALA A 54 7.84 1.08 9.66
C ALA A 54 7.13 2.28 9.00
N HIS A 55 6.87 3.35 9.75
CA HIS A 55 6.18 4.53 9.20
C HIS A 55 7.00 5.26 8.14
N ILE A 56 8.32 5.32 8.27
CA ILE A 56 9.20 5.86 7.23
C ILE A 56 9.07 5.05 5.94
N ILE A 57 9.12 3.71 6.06
CA ILE A 57 8.95 2.80 4.92
C ILE A 57 7.55 2.92 4.29
N PHE A 58 6.52 3.07 5.12
CA PHE A 58 5.15 3.29 4.64
C PHE A 58 5.01 4.63 3.90
N ALA A 59 5.68 5.68 4.38
CA ALA A 59 5.73 6.96 3.66
C ALA A 59 6.33 6.77 2.26
N PHE A 60 7.40 5.99 2.11
CA PHE A 60 7.96 5.64 0.80
C PHE A 60 6.96 4.91 -0.10
N SER A 61 6.15 4.01 0.46
CA SER A 61 5.08 3.34 -0.27
C SER A 61 4.05 4.35 -0.80
N ILE A 62 3.54 5.23 0.06
CA ILE A 62 2.53 6.23 -0.32
C ILE A 62 3.05 7.19 -1.39
N ILE A 63 4.26 7.74 -1.22
CA ILE A 63 4.81 8.74 -2.13
C ILE A 63 5.18 8.16 -3.49
N THR A 64 5.33 6.85 -3.62
CA THR A 64 5.59 6.20 -4.92
C THR A 64 4.29 5.68 -5.55
N PHE A 65 3.34 5.20 -4.74
CA PHE A 65 2.05 4.70 -5.21
C PHE A 65 1.17 5.81 -5.82
N ILE A 66 0.88 6.86 -5.05
CA ILE A 66 -0.10 7.88 -5.42
C ILE A 66 0.26 8.58 -6.74
N PRO A 67 1.46 9.16 -6.94
CA PRO A 67 1.79 9.77 -8.22
C PRO A 67 1.78 8.77 -9.39
N SER A 68 2.22 7.52 -9.17
CA SER A 68 2.21 6.50 -10.23
C SER A 68 0.79 6.14 -10.67
N GLU A 69 -0.13 5.99 -9.71
CA GLU A 69 -1.55 5.77 -9.96
C GLU A 69 -2.13 6.93 -10.78
N GLN A 70 -1.87 8.17 -10.36
CA GLN A 70 -2.33 9.37 -11.08
C GLN A 70 -1.75 9.43 -12.50
N MET A 71 -0.48 9.07 -12.71
CA MET A 71 0.13 8.99 -14.05
C MET A 71 -0.50 7.92 -14.94
N ILE A 72 -1.01 6.83 -14.36
CA ILE A 72 -1.70 5.77 -15.12
C ILE A 72 -3.10 6.23 -15.51
N LEU A 73 -3.86 6.78 -14.56
CA LEU A 73 -5.22 7.27 -14.80
C LEU A 73 -5.23 8.43 -15.80
N THR A 74 -4.24 9.31 -15.74
CA THR A 74 -4.09 10.40 -16.72
C THR A 74 -3.82 9.93 -18.15
N ASN A 75 -3.26 8.73 -18.33
CA ASN A 75 -2.90 8.15 -19.63
C ASN A 75 -4.02 7.29 -20.25
N LEU A 76 -4.94 6.75 -19.45
CA LEU A 76 -5.96 5.79 -19.89
C LEU A 76 -7.17 6.43 -20.60
N ALA A 77 -7.44 7.72 -20.43
CA ALA A 77 -8.63 8.36 -20.98
C ALA A 77 -8.30 9.65 -21.75
N LYS A 78 -8.31 9.57 -23.10
CA LYS A 78 -8.18 10.74 -23.98
C LYS A 78 -9.42 11.66 -23.97
N VAL A 79 -10.61 11.11 -23.69
CA VAL A 79 -11.90 11.82 -23.87
C VAL A 79 -12.71 11.96 -22.57
N LYS A 80 -12.44 11.15 -21.53
CA LYS A 80 -13.24 11.06 -20.28
C LYS A 80 -12.39 11.01 -19.01
N LYS A 81 -11.27 11.74 -19.01
CA LYS A 81 -10.27 11.70 -17.94
C LYS A 81 -10.86 11.98 -16.55
N ALA A 82 -11.67 13.03 -16.43
CA ALA A 82 -12.32 13.40 -15.16
C ALA A 82 -13.29 12.32 -14.66
N GLU A 83 -14.02 11.66 -15.56
CA GLU A 83 -14.96 10.57 -15.22
C GLU A 83 -14.20 9.35 -14.69
N SER A 84 -13.15 8.91 -15.38
CA SER A 84 -12.31 7.80 -14.93
C SER A 84 -11.66 8.07 -13.57
N TYR A 85 -11.21 9.31 -13.34
CA TYR A 85 -10.73 9.74 -12.02
C TYR A 85 -11.81 9.66 -10.94
N GLY A 86 -13.00 10.15 -11.24
CA GLY A 86 -14.14 10.11 -10.32
C GLY A 86 -14.51 8.68 -9.94
N VAL A 87 -14.57 7.77 -10.91
CA VAL A 87 -14.87 6.35 -10.65
C VAL A 87 -13.83 5.70 -9.75
N VAL A 88 -12.54 5.89 -10.04
CA VAL A 88 -11.47 5.29 -9.21
C VAL A 88 -11.44 5.89 -7.80
N ALA A 89 -11.61 7.20 -7.68
CA ALA A 89 -11.70 7.87 -6.39
C ALA A 89 -12.92 7.39 -5.57
N PHE A 90 -14.06 7.19 -6.24
CA PHE A 90 -15.28 6.68 -5.63
C PHE A 90 -15.10 5.24 -5.13
N ILE A 91 -14.62 4.33 -5.99
CA ILE A 91 -14.37 2.93 -5.62
C ILE A 91 -13.42 2.87 -4.43
N ARG A 92 -12.33 3.65 -4.47
CA ARG A 92 -11.37 3.70 -3.36
C ARG A 92 -12.01 4.22 -2.08
N GLY A 93 -12.79 5.30 -2.16
CA GLY A 93 -13.51 5.86 -1.01
C GLY A 93 -14.43 4.83 -0.36
N VAL A 94 -15.29 4.20 -1.16
CA VAL A 94 -16.22 3.16 -0.70
C VAL A 94 -15.48 1.96 -0.10
N ALA A 95 -14.41 1.49 -0.76
CA ALA A 95 -13.59 0.38 -0.28
C ALA A 95 -12.87 0.70 1.04
N PHE A 96 -12.54 1.99 1.29
CA PHE A 96 -11.85 2.41 2.52
C PHE A 96 -12.77 2.49 3.73
N ILE A 97 -14.06 2.80 3.55
CA ILE A 97 -15.03 2.94 4.65
C ILE A 97 -15.03 1.73 5.61
N PRO A 98 -15.18 0.47 5.14
CA PRO A 98 -15.27 -0.66 6.06
C PRO A 98 -13.92 -1.05 6.67
N THR A 99 -12.78 -0.54 6.17
CA THR A 99 -11.45 -1.02 6.59
C THR A 99 -11.20 -0.81 8.08
N GLY A 100 -11.63 0.30 8.65
CA GLY A 100 -11.51 0.56 10.09
C GLY A 100 -12.34 -0.40 10.94
N ILE A 101 -13.57 -0.69 10.51
CA ILE A 101 -14.48 -1.63 11.20
C ILE A 101 -13.91 -3.05 11.13
N ILE A 102 -13.50 -3.49 9.94
CA ILE A 102 -12.88 -4.82 9.74
C ILE A 102 -11.61 -4.94 10.59
N GLY A 103 -10.75 -3.92 10.58
CA GLY A 103 -9.54 -3.88 11.38
C GLY A 103 -9.82 -4.00 12.89
N ALA A 104 -10.80 -3.24 13.40
CA ALA A 104 -11.19 -3.31 14.80
C ALA A 104 -11.74 -4.69 15.18
N LEU A 105 -12.65 -5.25 14.37
CA LEU A 105 -13.22 -6.57 14.60
C LEU A 105 -12.16 -7.68 14.61
N LEU A 106 -11.16 -7.59 13.72
CA LEU A 106 -10.04 -8.54 13.70
C LEU A 106 -9.17 -8.44 14.95
N ILE A 107 -8.91 -7.23 15.45
CA ILE A 107 -8.13 -7.03 16.68
C ILE A 107 -8.89 -7.56 17.90
N GLU A 108 -10.18 -7.26 17.99
CA GLU A 108 -11.04 -7.63 19.13
C GLU A 108 -11.31 -9.14 19.18
N ASN A 109 -11.62 -9.76 18.03
CA ASN A 109 -12.12 -11.14 17.99
C ASN A 109 -11.08 -12.19 17.60
N VAL A 110 -9.94 -11.79 17.02
CA VAL A 110 -8.91 -12.73 16.54
C VAL A 110 -7.58 -12.51 17.23
N HIS A 111 -6.87 -11.43 16.87
CA HIS A 111 -5.58 -11.06 17.46
C HIS A 111 -5.16 -9.69 16.95
N TYR A 112 -4.37 -8.94 17.74
CA TYR A 112 -3.76 -7.68 17.31
C TYR A 112 -2.98 -7.81 15.97
N LEU A 113 -2.33 -8.96 15.75
CA LEU A 113 -1.56 -9.24 14.53
C LEU A 113 -2.43 -9.57 13.30
N ALA A 114 -3.71 -9.90 13.49
CA ALA A 114 -4.55 -10.43 12.42
C ALA A 114 -4.71 -9.47 11.22
N PRO A 115 -4.97 -8.15 11.41
CA PRO A 115 -5.04 -7.22 10.28
C PRO A 115 -3.74 -7.17 9.46
N PHE A 116 -2.58 -7.21 10.13
CA PHE A 116 -1.28 -7.14 9.46
C PHE A 116 -1.00 -8.40 8.63
N ILE A 117 -1.27 -9.58 9.18
CA ILE A 117 -1.07 -10.87 8.50
C ILE A 117 -2.01 -10.99 7.30
N ILE A 118 -3.31 -10.75 7.50
CA ILE A 118 -4.32 -10.84 6.44
C ILE A 118 -4.00 -9.85 5.31
N THR A 119 -3.61 -8.62 5.64
CA THR A 119 -3.24 -7.63 4.63
C THR A 119 -1.97 -8.03 3.87
N THR A 120 -0.97 -8.59 4.56
CA THR A 120 0.26 -9.10 3.91
C THR A 120 -0.07 -10.20 2.90
N ILE A 121 -0.90 -11.17 3.29
CA ILE A 121 -1.36 -12.25 2.40
C ILE A 121 -2.15 -11.68 1.22
N GLY A 122 -3.06 -10.74 1.49
CA GLY A 122 -3.88 -10.09 0.45
C GLY A 122 -3.03 -9.36 -0.59
N ILE A 123 -2.04 -8.57 -0.16
CA ILE A 123 -1.13 -7.86 -1.08
C ILE A 123 -0.28 -8.85 -1.87
N PHE A 124 0.23 -9.89 -1.22
CA PHE A 124 1.04 -10.91 -1.89
C PHE A 124 0.24 -11.71 -2.93
N ALA A 125 -0.98 -12.13 -2.58
CA ALA A 125 -1.90 -12.80 -3.49
C ALA A 125 -2.27 -11.90 -4.68
N PHE A 126 -2.57 -10.62 -4.42
CA PHE A 126 -2.86 -9.64 -5.47
C PHE A 126 -1.68 -9.45 -6.43
N GLN A 127 -0.45 -9.35 -5.90
CA GLN A 127 0.75 -9.22 -6.71
C GLN A 127 1.03 -10.46 -7.55
N ILE A 128 0.82 -11.67 -7.04
CA ILE A 128 1.06 -12.89 -7.82
C ILE A 128 -0.05 -13.12 -8.85
N LEU A 129 -1.30 -12.89 -8.49
CA LEU A 129 -2.47 -13.24 -9.32
C LEU A 129 -2.73 -12.21 -10.44
N ILE A 130 -2.60 -10.91 -10.14
CA ILE A 130 -3.11 -9.84 -11.01
C ILE A 130 -2.00 -9.07 -11.72
N HIS A 131 -0.79 -9.00 -11.14
CA HIS A 131 0.35 -8.31 -11.75
C HIS A 131 0.81 -8.92 -13.10
N PRO A 132 0.81 -10.26 -13.31
CA PRO A 132 1.14 -10.83 -14.62
C PRO A 132 0.10 -10.50 -15.70
N LEU A 133 -1.20 -10.47 -15.33
CA LEU A 133 -2.32 -10.20 -16.24
C LEU A 133 -2.28 -8.76 -16.76
N TYR A 134 -2.04 -7.79 -15.88
CA TYR A 134 -1.94 -6.36 -16.26
C TYR A 134 -0.75 -6.06 -17.19
N LEU A 135 0.27 -6.91 -17.20
CA LEU A 135 1.43 -6.77 -18.07
C LEU A 135 1.28 -7.46 -19.43
N THR A 136 0.34 -8.38 -19.56
CA THR A 136 0.05 -9.06 -20.82
C THR A 136 -0.91 -8.26 -21.70
N GLU A 137 -1.83 -7.49 -21.12
CA GLU A 137 -2.81 -6.69 -21.87
C GLU A 137 -2.34 -5.28 -22.27
N ALA A 138 -1.19 -4.82 -21.76
CA ALA A 138 -0.63 -3.50 -22.08
C ALA A 138 0.38 -3.51 -23.25
N LYS A 139 0.27 -4.48 -24.17
CA LYS A 139 1.03 -4.54 -25.42
C LYS A 139 0.18 -4.13 -26.62
#